data_AF-A0ABD0WR29-F1
#
_entry.id   AF-A0ABD0WR29-F1
#
_cell.length_a   1.000
_cell.length_b   1.000
_cell.length_c   1.000
_cell.angle_alpha   90.00
_cell.angle_beta   90.00
_cell.angle_gamma   90.00
#
_symmetry.space_group_name_H-M   'P 1'
#
loop_
_entity.id
_entity.type
_entity.pdbx_description
1 polymer ?
#
loop_
_entity_poly.entity_id
_entity_poly.type
_entity_poly.pdbx_seq_one_letter_code
_entity_poly.pdbx_strand_id
1 'polypeptide(L)'
;MAVKSKTGPGEYLRNSLWHTGDIADQVRLLWKDKRNVGWKDKVSYRWFLQHRPQVGYIRARFYEGPNLVADTGVKIDNSMRGGRLGVFCFSQENIIWSNLKYRCNDTIPGDYQEYIAQNPK
;
A
#
# COMPACT_ATOMS: atom_id res chain seq x y z
N MET A 1 0.54 0.44 -4.75
CA MET A 1 0.94 1.30 -5.89
C MET A 1 0.98 2.75 -5.41
N ALA A 2 1.79 3.59 -6.04
CA ALA A 2 1.76 5.05 -5.90
C ALA A 2 1.14 5.65 -7.18
N VAL A 3 0.24 6.60 -7.03
CA VAL A 3 -0.48 7.24 -8.15
C VAL A 3 0.02 8.66 -8.30
N LYS A 4 0.57 8.98 -9.47
CA LYS A 4 0.98 10.35 -9.84
C LYS A 4 0.61 10.56 -11.31
N SER A 5 -0.70 10.67 -11.54
CA SER A 5 -1.28 10.75 -12.88
C SER A 5 -1.15 12.15 -13.47
N LYS A 6 -0.62 12.23 -14.69
CA LYS A 6 -0.58 13.46 -15.49
C LYS A 6 -1.95 13.83 -16.09
N THR A 7 -2.79 12.84 -16.38
CA THR A 7 -4.11 13.05 -17.01
C THR A 7 -5.25 13.24 -16.01
N GLY A 8 -5.06 12.77 -14.77
CA GLY A 8 -6.13 12.76 -13.77
C GLY A 8 -7.20 11.69 -14.04
N PRO A 9 -8.38 11.79 -13.39
CA PRO A 9 -9.47 10.83 -13.53
C PRO A 9 -9.94 10.69 -14.99
N GLY A 10 -9.97 9.46 -15.49
CA GLY A 10 -10.34 9.16 -16.86
C GLY A 10 -9.90 7.75 -17.26
N GLU A 11 -10.03 7.44 -18.54
CA GLU A 11 -9.71 6.12 -19.09
C GLU A 11 -8.26 5.68 -18.80
N TYR A 12 -7.29 6.57 -19.01
CA TYR A 12 -5.88 6.27 -18.79
C TYR A 12 -5.60 5.86 -17.35
N LEU A 13 -6.05 6.66 -16.37
CA LEU A 13 -5.84 6.34 -14.97
C LEU A 13 -6.64 5.09 -14.55
N ARG A 14 -7.89 4.95 -15.03
CA ARG A 14 -8.72 3.78 -14.77
C ARG A 14 -8.02 2.48 -15.20
N ASN A 15 -7.56 2.45 -16.45
CA ASN A 15 -6.89 1.28 -17.01
C ASN A 15 -5.55 1.04 -16.28
N SER A 16 -4.87 2.12 -15.88
CA SER A 16 -3.62 2.02 -15.12
C SER A 16 -3.79 1.44 -13.72
N LEU A 17 -4.89 1.77 -13.03
CA LEU A 17 -5.21 1.20 -11.72
C LEU A 17 -5.55 -0.29 -11.78
N TRP A 18 -6.09 -0.77 -12.91
CA TRP A 18 -6.37 -2.18 -13.14
C TRP A 18 -5.10 -2.99 -13.48
N HIS A 19 -4.15 -2.37 -14.17
CA HIS A 19 -2.92 -3.02 -14.58
C HIS A 19 -1.96 -3.26 -13.40
N THR A 20 -1.46 -4.49 -13.27
CA THR A 20 -0.44 -4.82 -12.27
C THR A 20 0.96 -4.53 -12.81
N GLY A 21 1.41 -3.29 -12.69
CA GLY A 21 2.72 -2.86 -13.15
C GLY A 21 2.93 -1.35 -13.07
N ASP A 22 4.05 -0.90 -13.60
CA ASP A 22 4.35 0.53 -13.79
C ASP A 22 3.74 1.00 -15.10
N ILE A 23 3.08 2.16 -15.08
CA ILE A 23 2.65 2.86 -16.29
C ILE A 23 3.14 4.30 -16.18
N ALA A 24 4.01 4.67 -17.13
CA ALA A 24 4.62 5.99 -17.19
C ALA A 24 3.57 7.10 -17.08
N ASP A 25 3.88 8.15 -16.32
CA ASP A 25 3.02 9.30 -16.06
C ASP A 25 1.65 8.98 -15.43
N GLN A 26 1.44 7.76 -14.91
CA GLN A 26 0.18 7.33 -14.30
C GLN A 26 0.37 6.72 -12.92
N VAL A 27 0.99 5.54 -12.85
CA VAL A 27 1.08 4.73 -11.63
C VAL A 27 2.41 4.00 -11.55
N ARG A 28 2.86 3.73 -10.32
CA ARG A 28 4.04 2.92 -10.03
C ARG A 28 3.73 1.82 -9.02
N LEU A 29 4.11 0.59 -9.32
CA LEU A 29 3.97 -0.58 -8.48
C LEU A 29 5.10 -0.64 -7.45
N LEU A 30 4.80 -0.29 -6.19
CA LEU A 30 5.78 -0.34 -5.10
C LEU A 30 6.05 -1.76 -4.59
N TRP A 31 5.05 -2.63 -4.65
CA TRP A 31 5.14 -4.00 -4.17
C TRP A 31 4.00 -4.85 -4.75
N LYS A 32 4.28 -6.12 -4.99
CA LYS A 32 3.33 -7.17 -5.32
C LYS A 32 3.68 -8.42 -4.52
N ASP A 33 2.65 -9.10 -4.02
CA ASP A 33 2.85 -10.41 -3.39
C ASP A 33 3.33 -11.43 -4.42
N LYS A 34 4.49 -12.05 -4.16
CA LYS A 34 5.07 -13.08 -5.05
C LYS A 34 4.21 -14.34 -5.13
N ARG A 35 3.39 -14.61 -4.11
CA ARG A 35 2.51 -15.79 -4.10
C ARG A 35 1.32 -15.62 -5.02
N ASN A 36 1.00 -14.37 -5.38
CA ASN A 36 -0.11 -14.03 -6.29
C ASN A 36 -1.46 -14.64 -5.85
N VAL A 37 -1.69 -14.71 -4.53
CA VAL A 37 -2.92 -15.27 -3.94
C VAL A 37 -3.91 -14.13 -3.70
N GLY A 38 -5.13 -14.29 -4.24
CA GLY A 38 -6.24 -13.38 -4.01
C GLY A 38 -6.90 -13.55 -2.63
N TRP A 39 -7.85 -12.67 -2.32
CA TRP A 39 -8.70 -12.83 -1.13
C TRP A 39 -9.74 -13.94 -1.34
N LYS A 40 -10.25 -14.50 -0.24
CA LYS A 40 -11.30 -15.54 -0.23
C LYS A 40 -12.67 -14.94 0.08
N ASP A 41 -13.71 -15.52 -0.51
CA ASP A 41 -15.10 -15.10 -0.29
C ASP A 41 -15.50 -15.14 1.19
N LYS A 42 -16.16 -14.08 1.66
CA LYS A 42 -16.70 -13.96 3.02
C LYS A 42 -15.67 -14.18 4.13
N VAL A 43 -14.38 -13.98 3.86
CA VAL A 43 -13.30 -14.07 4.84
C VAL A 43 -12.89 -12.68 5.30
N SER A 44 -12.69 -12.52 6.61
CA SER A 44 -12.20 -11.28 7.19
C SER A 44 -10.68 -11.19 7.13
N TYR A 45 -10.19 -10.08 6.61
CA TYR A 45 -8.77 -9.73 6.63
C TYR A 45 -8.55 -8.44 7.42
N ARG A 46 -7.43 -8.39 8.14
CA ARG A 46 -6.99 -7.18 8.84
C ARG A 46 -5.71 -6.65 8.23
N TRP A 47 -5.69 -5.38 7.85
CA TRP A 47 -4.46 -4.71 7.43
C TRP A 47 -3.94 -3.73 8.47
N PHE A 48 -2.63 -3.55 8.49
CA PHE A 48 -1.93 -2.53 9.25
C PHE A 48 -0.99 -1.80 8.33
N LEU A 49 -1.20 -0.49 8.17
CA LEU A 49 -0.37 0.38 7.35
C LEU A 49 0.45 1.30 8.24
N GLN A 50 1.76 1.31 8.04
CA GLN A 50 2.68 2.28 8.62
C GLN A 50 3.23 3.14 7.50
N HIS A 51 3.13 4.46 7.66
CA HIS A 51 3.67 5.45 6.74
C HIS A 51 4.44 6.50 7.55
N ARG A 52 5.69 6.79 7.17
CA ARG A 52 6.50 7.90 7.69
C ARG A 52 6.96 8.77 6.53
N PRO A 53 6.15 9.77 6.15
CA PRO A 53 6.44 10.57 4.96
C PRO A 53 7.79 11.31 5.00
N GLN A 54 8.27 11.67 6.20
CA GLN A 54 9.56 12.30 6.44
C GLN A 54 10.77 11.52 5.89
N VAL A 55 10.67 10.18 5.85
CA VAL A 55 11.73 9.27 5.34
C VAL A 55 11.23 8.37 4.22
N GLY A 56 10.01 8.59 3.73
CA GLY A 56 9.38 7.76 2.70
C GLY A 56 9.06 6.32 3.12
N TYR A 57 9.13 5.99 4.42
CA TYR A 57 8.88 4.63 4.90
C TYR A 57 7.42 4.27 4.71
N ILE A 58 7.17 3.14 4.07
CA ILE A 58 5.87 2.51 3.89
C ILE A 58 6.02 1.02 4.20
N ARG A 59 5.14 0.48 5.07
CA ARG A 59 5.02 -0.97 5.30
C ARG A 59 3.56 -1.31 5.54
N ALA A 60 3.07 -2.32 4.81
CA ALA A 60 1.73 -2.86 5.01
C ALA A 60 1.81 -4.34 5.38
N ARG A 61 1.03 -4.74 6.38
CA ARG A 61 0.90 -6.12 6.85
C ARG A 61 -0.56 -6.54 6.81
N PHE A 62 -0.83 -7.76 6.36
CA PHE A 62 -2.16 -8.32 6.17
C PHE A 62 -2.29 -9.63 6.93
N TYR A 63 -3.42 -9.80 7.61
CA TYR A 63 -3.70 -10.94 8.48
C TYR A 63 -5.02 -11.61 8.10
N GLU A 64 -5.05 -12.94 8.08
CA GLU A 64 -6.26 -13.76 8.02
C GLU A 64 -6.45 -14.38 9.41
N GLY A 65 -7.41 -13.84 10.18
CA GLY A 65 -7.50 -14.14 11.60
C GLY A 65 -6.20 -13.75 12.34
N PRO A 66 -5.55 -14.66 13.10
CA PRO A 66 -4.28 -14.40 13.78
C PRO A 66 -3.06 -14.53 12.88
N ASN A 67 -3.20 -15.11 11.68
CA ASN A 67 -2.07 -15.48 10.83
C ASN A 67 -1.64 -14.31 9.96
N LEU A 68 -0.36 -13.94 10.00
CA LEU A 68 0.22 -12.99 9.05
C LEU A 68 0.25 -13.65 7.67
N VAL A 69 -0.63 -13.20 6.79
CA VAL A 69 -0.68 -13.74 5.43
C VAL A 69 0.23 -12.96 4.50
N ALA A 70 0.36 -11.64 4.57
CA ALA A 70 1.28 -10.90 3.70
C ALA A 70 1.98 -9.76 4.41
N ASP A 71 3.25 -9.54 4.07
CA ASP A 71 4.06 -8.42 4.53
C ASP A 71 4.80 -7.81 3.34
N THR A 72 4.66 -6.51 3.15
CA THR A 72 5.38 -5.82 2.08
C THR A 72 6.88 -5.74 2.33
N GLY A 73 7.29 -5.89 3.60
CA GLY A 73 8.56 -5.39 4.09
C GLY A 73 8.63 -3.86 4.02
N VAL A 74 9.81 -3.32 4.28
CA VAL A 74 10.06 -1.87 4.16
C VAL A 74 10.05 -1.47 2.68
N LYS A 75 9.29 -0.43 2.36
CA LYS A 75 9.31 0.27 1.08
C LYS A 75 9.63 1.73 1.31
N ILE A 76 10.51 2.26 0.47
CA ILE A 76 10.88 3.68 0.49
C ILE A 76 10.30 4.35 -0.75
N ASP A 77 9.35 5.25 -0.54
CA ASP A 77 8.77 6.10 -1.58
C ASP A 77 8.46 7.50 -1.05
N ASN A 78 8.97 8.52 -1.75
CA ASN A 78 8.80 9.93 -1.41
C ASN A 78 7.83 10.67 -2.35
N SER A 79 7.10 9.94 -3.19
CA SER A 79 6.18 10.53 -4.17
C SER A 79 5.06 11.34 -3.51
N MET A 80 4.64 10.96 -2.30
CA MET A 80 3.62 11.65 -1.51
C MET A 80 4.13 11.84 -0.07
N ARG A 81 4.29 13.10 0.36
CA ARG A 81 4.85 13.46 1.68
C ARG A 81 3.77 13.67 2.76
N GLY A 82 2.77 12.80 2.78
CA GLY A 82 1.61 12.89 3.66
C GLY A 82 0.30 12.93 2.88
N GLY A 83 -0.82 13.12 3.59
CA GLY A 83 -2.14 13.22 2.96
C GLY A 83 -3.27 12.72 3.84
N ARG A 84 -4.43 12.48 3.21
CA ARG A 84 -5.63 11.93 3.85
C ARG A 84 -5.69 10.41 3.69
N LEU A 85 -6.43 9.76 4.58
CA LEU A 85 -6.73 8.33 4.50
C LEU A 85 -8.10 8.12 3.86
N GLY A 86 -8.24 7.01 3.14
CA GLY A 86 -9.48 6.60 2.51
C GLY A 86 -9.44 5.11 2.18
N VAL A 87 -10.59 4.59 1.75
CA VAL A 87 -10.73 3.21 1.25
C VAL A 87 -10.92 3.23 -0.26
N PHE A 88 -10.53 2.14 -0.92
CA PHE A 88 -10.56 2.04 -2.36
C PHE A 88 -11.28 0.76 -2.80
N CYS A 89 -12.09 0.88 -3.84
CA CYS A 89 -12.75 -0.22 -4.53
C CYS A 89 -12.66 0.02 -6.03
N PHE A 90 -12.51 -1.05 -6.80
CA PHE A 90 -12.60 -1.02 -8.25
C PHE A 90 -13.39 -2.23 -8.74
N SER A 91 -14.61 -2.01 -9.23
CA SER A 91 -15.48 -3.04 -9.81
C SER A 91 -15.78 -4.24 -8.89
N GLN A 92 -15.92 -4.00 -7.58
CA GLN A 92 -16.25 -5.04 -6.61
C GLN A 92 -17.36 -4.57 -5.67
N GLU A 93 -18.44 -5.36 -5.61
CA GLU A 93 -19.59 -5.07 -4.75
C GLU A 93 -19.45 -5.73 -3.38
N ASN A 94 -20.26 -5.26 -2.43
CA ASN A 94 -20.41 -5.82 -1.07
C ASN A 94 -19.12 -5.86 -0.24
N ILE A 95 -18.24 -4.87 -0.40
CA ILE A 95 -17.06 -4.70 0.44
C ILE A 95 -17.46 -4.05 1.76
N ILE A 96 -16.98 -4.62 2.87
CA ILE A 96 -17.14 -4.06 4.21
C ILE A 96 -15.78 -3.64 4.75
N TRP A 97 -15.57 -2.33 4.93
CA TRP A 97 -14.45 -1.79 5.69
C TRP A 97 -14.90 -1.49 7.12
N SER A 98 -14.59 -2.39 8.06
CA SER A 98 -15.03 -2.27 9.45
C SER A 98 -13.87 -2.00 10.41
N ASN A 99 -14.19 -1.46 11.58
CA ASN A 99 -13.23 -1.22 12.68
C ASN A 99 -11.99 -0.42 12.24
N LEU A 100 -12.19 0.58 11.38
CA LEU A 100 -11.12 1.45 10.88
C LEU A 100 -10.56 2.29 12.03
N LYS A 101 -9.24 2.27 12.19
CA LYS A 101 -8.52 3.04 13.19
C LYS A 101 -7.29 3.66 12.56
N TYR A 102 -7.02 4.92 12.90
CA TYR A 102 -5.80 5.61 12.54
C TYR A 102 -5.22 6.30 13.77
N ARG A 103 -3.91 6.56 13.75
CA ARG A 103 -3.20 7.32 14.77
C ARG A 103 -2.10 8.12 14.11
N CYS A 104 -1.88 9.35 14.58
CA CYS A 104 -0.66 10.08 14.26
C CYS A 104 0.52 9.39 14.97
N ASN A 105 1.60 9.15 14.24
CA ASN A 105 2.79 8.50 14.77
C ASN A 105 3.99 8.88 13.90
N ASP A 106 4.82 9.75 14.45
CA ASP A 106 6.01 10.27 13.76
C ASP A 106 7.29 9.49 14.13
N THR A 107 7.22 8.59 15.11
CA THR A 107 8.36 7.76 15.52
C THR A 107 8.75 6.81 14.39
N ILE A 108 9.98 6.94 13.90
CA ILE A 108 10.53 6.09 12.84
C ILE A 108 10.70 4.65 13.37
N PRO A 109 10.13 3.63 12.70
CA PRO A 109 10.30 2.23 13.08
C PRO A 109 11.77 1.76 13.05
N GLY A 110 12.18 0.87 13.96
CA GLY A 110 13.57 0.40 14.06
C GLY A 110 14.08 -0.37 12.83
N ASP A 111 13.19 -1.12 12.17
CA ASP A 111 13.46 -1.85 10.92
C ASP A 111 13.83 -0.92 9.74
N TYR A 112 13.58 0.39 9.85
CA TYR A 112 14.07 1.37 8.89
C TYR A 112 15.61 1.46 8.89
N GLN A 113 16.24 1.49 10.06
CA GLN A 113 17.70 1.62 10.16
C GLN A 113 18.40 0.38 9.61
N GLU A 114 17.87 -0.80 9.95
CA GLU A 114 18.33 -2.08 9.42
C GLU A 114 18.21 -2.12 7.89
N TYR A 115 17.08 -1.67 7.35
CA TYR A 115 16.86 -1.63 5.90
C TYR A 115 17.87 -0.71 5.19
N ILE A 116 18.13 0.48 5.72
CA ILE A 116 19.09 1.44 5.14
C ILE A 116 20.52 0.90 5.24
N ALA A 117 20.89 0.24 6.34
CA ALA A 117 22.21 -0.37 6.49
C ALA A 117 22.44 -1.50 5.48
N GLN A 118 21.40 -2.29 5.16
CA GLN A 118 21.47 -3.37 4.17
C GLN A 118 21.39 -2.88 2.72
N ASN A 119 20.81 -1.69 2.49
CA ASN A 119 20.64 -1.09 1.17
C ASN A 119 21.26 0.32 1.16
N PRO A 120 22.59 0.43 1.30
CA PRO A 120 23.27 1.70 1.13
C PRO A 120 23.02 2.23 -0.30
N LYS A 121 22.93 3.55 -0.42
CA LYS A 121 22.68 4.24 -1.70
C LYS A 121 23.77 3.95 -2.73
#